data_AF-A0A3D3DUK7-F1
#
_entry.id   AF-A0A3D3DUK7-F1
#
_cell.length_a   1.000
_cell.length_b   1.000
_cell.length_c   1.000
_cell.angle_alpha   90.00
_cell.angle_beta   90.00
_cell.angle_gamma   90.00
#
_symmetry.space_group_name_H-M   'P 1'
#
loop_
_entity.id
_entity.type
_entity.pdbx_description
1 polymer ?
#
loop_
_entity_poly.entity_id
_entity_poly.type
_entity_poly.pdbx_seq_one_letter_code
_entity_poly.pdbx_strand_id
1 'polypeptide(L)'
;MQVGVRWQPFIGRPKNNAADALRPVISQFSSYVQFWVSWASMEPTQAHCDYKNKPSAGLQAIEKAVGHCNKLGLKVEFVFFHAPAWATIEGKSGGHRPKPGLYEKYVRRIATHFKGRVHAYQLAHEANLQGMMKGADMDFGYGNIR
;
A
#
# COMPACT_ATOMS: atom_id res chain seq x y z
N MET A 1 13.49 21.62 -1.19
CA MET A 1 13.84 20.27 -1.71
C MET A 1 13.10 19.22 -0.90
N GLN A 2 12.50 18.21 -1.53
CA GLN A 2 11.92 17.06 -0.82
C GLN A 2 12.90 15.89 -0.97
N VAL A 3 13.22 15.21 0.13
CA VAL A 3 14.07 14.01 0.15
C VAL A 3 13.29 12.92 0.86
N GLY A 4 13.31 11.71 0.35
CA GLY A 4 12.55 10.62 0.97
C GLY A 4 13.28 9.31 0.96
N VAL A 5 12.75 8.41 1.80
CA VAL A 5 13.27 7.07 1.99
C VAL A 5 12.14 6.06 1.87
N ARG A 6 12.45 4.89 1.33
CA ARG A 6 11.54 3.73 1.42
C ARG A 6 11.74 3.04 2.76
N TRP A 7 10.67 2.87 3.53
CA TRP A 7 10.67 2.08 4.75
C TRP A 7 9.59 1.01 4.67
N GLN A 8 9.91 -0.22 5.06
CA GLN A 8 8.93 -1.31 5.13
C GLN A 8 8.80 -1.80 6.58
N PRO A 9 7.64 -1.61 7.24
CA PRO A 9 7.45 -2.11 8.59
C PRO A 9 7.28 -3.63 8.61
N PHE A 10 7.79 -4.25 9.68
CA PHE A 10 7.66 -5.69 9.92
C PHE A 10 6.35 -6.01 10.65
N ILE A 11 5.61 -6.99 10.14
CA ILE A 11 4.41 -7.51 10.81
C ILE A 11 4.81 -8.14 12.15
N GLY A 12 4.06 -7.85 13.21
CA GLY A 12 4.29 -8.44 14.55
C GLY A 12 5.53 -7.93 15.29
N ARG A 13 6.24 -6.92 14.77
CA ARG A 13 7.45 -6.34 15.40
C ARG A 13 7.30 -4.84 15.73
N PRO A 14 6.32 -4.45 16.56
CA PRO A 14 6.03 -3.03 16.81
C PRO A 14 7.19 -2.26 17.44
N LYS A 15 8.00 -2.89 18.30
CA LYS A 15 9.18 -2.24 18.92
C LYS A 15 10.26 -1.92 17.89
N ASN A 16 10.53 -2.86 16.98
CA ASN A 16 11.48 -2.65 15.88
C ASN A 16 11.00 -1.53 14.96
N ASN A 17 9.71 -1.53 14.58
CA ASN A 17 9.16 -0.49 13.73
C ASN A 17 9.23 0.90 14.40
N ALA A 18 8.96 0.98 15.71
CA ALA A 18 9.10 2.23 16.45
C ALA A 18 10.56 2.71 16.52
N ALA A 19 11.52 1.80 16.69
CA ALA A 19 12.94 2.13 16.66
C ALA A 19 13.41 2.55 15.26
N ASP A 20 12.94 1.88 14.20
CA ASP A 20 13.26 2.23 12.82
C ASP A 20 12.76 3.64 12.47
N ALA A 21 11.54 3.99 12.89
CA ALA A 21 10.98 5.33 12.68
C ALA A 21 11.84 6.46 13.24
N LEU A 22 12.67 6.18 14.27
CA LEU A 22 13.55 7.15 14.90
C LEU A 22 14.95 7.20 14.29
N ARG A 23 15.30 6.29 13.38
CA ARG A 23 16.61 6.32 12.69
C ARG A 23 16.76 7.63 11.93
N PRO A 24 17.93 8.30 11.96
CA PRO A 24 18.13 9.61 11.33
C PRO A 24 17.74 9.67 9.85
N VAL A 25 17.97 8.58 9.10
CA VAL A 25 17.58 8.49 7.68
C VAL A 25 16.07 8.70 7.47
N ILE A 26 15.23 8.28 8.42
CA ILE A 26 13.77 8.50 8.40
C ILE A 26 13.41 9.80 9.13
N SER A 27 13.89 9.97 10.37
CA SER A 27 13.40 11.01 11.28
C SER A 27 14.00 12.40 11.09
N GLN A 28 15.18 12.51 10.48
CA GLN A 28 15.93 13.77 10.39
C GLN A 28 16.26 14.15 8.95
N PHE A 29 16.62 13.18 8.12
CA PHE A 29 17.14 13.42 6.77
C PHE A 29 16.09 13.27 5.65
N SER A 30 14.89 12.80 6.00
CA SER A 30 13.78 12.66 5.05
C SER A 30 12.65 13.64 5.39
N SER A 31 11.99 14.15 4.35
CA SER A 31 10.75 14.92 4.42
C SER A 31 9.52 14.10 4.03
N TYR A 32 9.72 12.94 3.41
CA TYR A 32 8.66 11.96 3.16
C TYR A 32 9.15 10.50 3.25
N VAL A 33 8.24 9.58 3.49
CA VAL A 33 8.50 8.14 3.56
C VAL A 33 7.58 7.40 2.59
N GLN A 34 8.14 6.54 1.76
CA GLN A 34 7.40 5.66 0.86
C GLN A 34 7.25 4.27 1.48
N PHE A 35 6.01 3.74 1.49
CA PHE A 35 5.71 2.38 1.90
C PHE A 35 5.30 1.53 0.70
N TRP A 36 5.81 0.30 0.65
CA TRP A 36 5.27 -0.71 -0.25
C TRP A 36 4.03 -1.34 0.39
N VAL A 37 2.89 -1.08 -0.22
CA VAL A 37 1.58 -1.53 0.25
C VAL A 37 1.06 -2.63 -0.66
N SER A 38 1.36 -3.88 -0.28
CA SER A 38 0.89 -5.04 -1.03
C SER A 38 -0.60 -5.24 -0.78
N TRP A 39 -1.43 -5.24 -1.83
CA TRP A 39 -2.87 -5.54 -1.69
C TRP A 39 -3.06 -6.94 -1.07
N ALA A 40 -2.25 -7.92 -1.47
CA ALA A 40 -2.25 -9.25 -0.86
C ALA A 40 -1.95 -9.26 0.65
N SER A 41 -1.18 -8.30 1.15
CA SER A 41 -0.92 -8.15 2.59
C SER A 41 -2.01 -7.36 3.31
N MET A 42 -2.59 -6.35 2.65
CA MET A 42 -3.67 -5.53 3.23
C MET A 42 -5.01 -6.28 3.29
N GLU A 43 -5.34 -7.04 2.23
CA GLU A 43 -6.59 -7.81 2.10
C GLU A 43 -6.31 -9.28 1.72
N PRO A 44 -5.63 -10.07 2.59
CA PRO A 44 -5.22 -11.45 2.24
C PRO A 44 -6.40 -12.37 1.93
N THR A 45 -7.56 -12.10 2.53
CA THR A 45 -8.84 -12.74 2.18
C THR A 45 -9.92 -11.66 2.03
N GLN A 46 -11.02 -11.98 1.36
CA GLN A 46 -12.14 -11.05 1.15
C GLN A 46 -12.72 -10.49 2.47
N ALA A 47 -12.63 -11.25 3.57
CA ALA A 47 -13.07 -10.80 4.88
C ALA A 47 -12.29 -9.58 5.40
N HIS A 48 -11.04 -9.41 4.94
CA HIS A 48 -10.17 -8.29 5.32
C HIS A 48 -10.46 -7.00 4.54
N CYS A 49 -11.44 -6.99 3.63
CA CYS A 49 -11.95 -5.74 3.05
C CYS A 49 -12.65 -4.86 4.11
N ASP A 50 -13.06 -5.44 5.24
CA ASP A 50 -13.57 -4.72 6.40
C ASP A 50 -12.40 -4.33 7.33
N TYR A 51 -11.80 -3.16 7.06
CA TYR A 51 -10.65 -2.66 7.82
C TYR A 51 -10.98 -2.34 9.27
N LYS A 52 -12.25 -2.13 9.60
CA LYS A 52 -12.67 -1.78 10.95
C LYS A 52 -12.76 -3.03 11.83
N ASN A 53 -13.45 -4.06 11.35
CA ASN A 53 -13.75 -5.23 12.17
C ASN A 53 -12.80 -6.40 11.93
N LYS A 54 -12.13 -6.44 10.77
CA LYS A 54 -11.22 -7.53 10.36
C LYS A 54 -9.92 -6.99 9.75
N PRO A 55 -9.20 -6.07 10.41
CA PRO A 55 -7.95 -5.54 9.87
C PRO A 55 -6.89 -6.65 9.77
N SER A 56 -6.23 -6.77 8.61
CA SER A 56 -5.13 -7.70 8.45
C SER A 56 -3.92 -7.29 9.29
N ALA A 57 -3.03 -8.23 9.58
CA ALA A 57 -1.78 -7.93 10.27
C ALA A 57 -0.89 -6.96 9.47
N GLY A 58 -0.94 -7.02 8.14
CA GLY A 58 -0.26 -6.08 7.24
C GLY A 58 -0.81 -4.67 7.36
N LEU A 59 -2.14 -4.52 7.32
CA LEU A 59 -2.81 -3.23 7.47
C LEU A 59 -2.47 -2.59 8.81
N GLN A 60 -2.51 -3.36 9.91
CA GLN A 60 -2.17 -2.86 11.24
C GLN A 60 -0.71 -2.40 11.34
N ALA A 61 0.22 -3.09 10.68
CA ALA A 61 1.63 -2.71 10.67
C ALA A 61 1.85 -1.40 9.91
N ILE A 62 1.23 -1.25 8.73
CA ILE A 62 1.26 -0.02 7.94
C ILE A 62 0.61 1.13 8.71
N GLU A 63 -0.54 0.90 9.35
CA GLU A 63 -1.23 1.94 10.11
C GLU A 63 -0.38 2.50 11.26
N LYS A 64 0.30 1.63 12.00
CA LYS A 64 1.23 2.06 13.05
C LYS A 64 2.41 2.84 12.47
N ALA A 65 3.00 2.38 11.36
CA ALA A 65 4.11 3.06 10.71
C ALA A 65 3.71 4.46 10.19
N VAL A 66 2.55 4.59 9.54
CA VAL A 66 1.95 5.86 9.14
C VAL A 66 1.75 6.78 10.35
N GLY A 67 1.26 6.22 11.47
CA GLY A 67 1.11 6.94 12.72
C GLY A 67 2.44 7.50 13.26
N HIS A 68 3.54 6.74 13.14
CA HIS A 68 4.88 7.23 13.51
C HIS A 68 5.33 8.38 12.59
N CYS A 69 5.19 8.22 11.27
CA CYS A 69 5.55 9.27 10.31
C CYS A 69 4.78 10.57 10.56
N ASN A 70 3.46 10.49 10.74
CA ASN A 70 2.62 11.67 10.97
C ASN A 70 2.98 12.39 12.28
N LYS A 71 3.31 11.66 13.35
CA LYS A 71 3.79 12.26 14.61
C LYS A 71 5.11 13.01 14.47
N LEU A 72 5.95 12.59 13.53
CA LEU A 72 7.21 13.23 13.19
C LEU A 72 7.05 14.35 12.15
N GLY A 73 5.83 14.61 11.67
CA GLY A 73 5.56 15.60 10.62
C GLY A 73 6.04 15.17 9.22
N LEU A 74 6.33 13.89 9.02
CA LEU A 74 6.76 13.34 7.73
C LEU A 74 5.57 13.12 6.81
N LYS A 75 5.73 13.49 5.53
CA LYS A 75 4.75 13.09 4.51
C LYS A 75 4.86 11.59 4.24
N VAL A 76 3.75 11.00 3.80
CA VAL A 76 3.66 9.56 3.55
C VAL A 76 3.18 9.30 2.13
N GLU A 77 3.87 8.41 1.44
CA GLU A 77 3.52 7.92 0.12
C GLU A 77 3.28 6.41 0.16
N PHE A 78 2.22 5.96 -0.50
CA PHE A 78 1.96 4.53 -0.72
C PHE A 78 2.25 4.14 -2.16
N VAL A 79 2.90 2.99 -2.35
CA VAL A 79 2.99 2.33 -3.65
C VAL A 79 2.25 1.01 -3.59
N PHE A 80 1.29 0.81 -4.50
CA PHE A 80 0.50 -0.40 -4.56
C PHE A 80 1.09 -1.46 -5.47
N PHE A 81 1.02 -2.71 -5.04
CA PHE A 81 1.50 -3.88 -5.79
C PHE A 81 0.82 -5.16 -5.29
N HIS A 82 0.97 -6.24 -6.04
CA HIS A 82 0.52 -7.60 -5.72
C HIS A 82 -0.96 -7.75 -5.31
N ALA A 83 -1.77 -8.38 -6.16
CA ALA A 83 -3.14 -8.74 -5.84
C ALA A 83 -3.23 -10.04 -5.01
N PRO A 84 -4.19 -10.17 -4.07
CA PRO A 84 -4.46 -11.43 -3.38
C PRO A 84 -5.10 -12.46 -4.32
N ALA A 85 -4.89 -13.75 -4.03
CA ALA A 85 -5.40 -14.86 -4.85
C ALA A 85 -6.91 -14.82 -5.11
N TRP A 86 -7.71 -14.39 -4.13
CA TRP A 86 -9.17 -14.31 -4.29
C TRP A 86 -9.60 -13.22 -5.31
N ALA A 87 -8.74 -12.22 -5.54
CA ALA A 87 -9.01 -11.08 -6.39
C ALA A 87 -8.42 -11.19 -7.80
N THR A 88 -7.66 -12.24 -8.11
CA THR A 88 -7.02 -12.43 -9.43
C THR A 88 -7.80 -13.41 -10.30
N ILE A 89 -7.66 -13.28 -11.63
CA ILE A 89 -8.33 -14.16 -12.59
C ILE A 89 -7.80 -15.59 -12.46
N GLU A 90 -6.51 -15.75 -12.21
CA GLU A 90 -5.79 -17.02 -12.13
C GLU A 90 -5.89 -17.70 -10.75
N GLY A 91 -6.50 -17.05 -9.76
CA GLY A 91 -6.57 -17.58 -8.39
C GLY A 91 -5.21 -17.62 -7.68
N LYS A 92 -4.24 -16.82 -8.12
CA LYS A 92 -2.87 -16.75 -7.57
C LYS A 92 -2.57 -15.38 -6.99
N SER A 93 -1.84 -15.34 -5.87
CA SER A 93 -1.40 -14.09 -5.25
C SER A 93 -0.11 -13.57 -5.89
N GLY A 94 0.07 -12.26 -5.96
CA GLY A 94 1.28 -11.63 -6.50
C GLY A 94 1.00 -10.71 -7.69
N GLY A 95 1.98 -10.57 -8.59
CA GLY A 95 1.88 -9.75 -9.81
C GLY A 95 0.97 -10.32 -10.90
N HIS A 96 -0.22 -10.80 -10.51
CA HIS A 96 -1.23 -11.38 -11.38
C HIS A 96 -2.37 -10.39 -11.63
N ARG A 97 -3.08 -10.59 -12.74
CA ARG A 97 -4.13 -9.68 -13.19
C ARG A 97 -5.34 -9.72 -12.25
N PRO A 98 -5.78 -8.58 -11.69
CA PRO A 98 -7.00 -8.53 -10.90
C PRO A 98 -8.24 -8.77 -11.75
N LYS A 99 -9.29 -9.36 -11.15
CA LYS A 99 -10.63 -9.39 -11.72
C LYS A 99 -11.14 -7.95 -11.94
N PRO A 100 -11.91 -7.67 -13.01
CA PRO A 100 -12.39 -6.33 -13.32
C PRO A 100 -13.05 -5.62 -12.12
N GLY A 101 -12.70 -4.35 -11.92
CA GLY A 101 -13.27 -3.48 -10.88
C GLY A 101 -12.83 -3.78 -9.43
N LEU A 102 -12.17 -4.90 -9.14
CA LEU A 102 -11.73 -5.19 -7.76
C LEU A 102 -10.55 -4.30 -7.34
N TYR A 103 -9.64 -3.98 -8.27
CA TYR A 103 -8.51 -3.11 -7.97
C TYR A 103 -8.95 -1.68 -7.63
N GLU A 104 -9.86 -1.10 -8.41
CA GLU A 104 -10.45 0.22 -8.13
C GLU A 104 -11.11 0.25 -6.75
N LYS A 105 -11.88 -0.80 -6.41
CA LYS A 105 -12.50 -0.94 -5.09
C LYS A 105 -11.47 -0.98 -3.96
N TYR A 106 -10.34 -1.65 -4.17
CA TYR A 106 -9.23 -1.68 -3.21
C TYR A 106 -8.61 -0.30 -3.04
N VAL A 107 -8.18 0.34 -4.13
CA VAL A 107 -7.58 1.68 -4.12
C VAL A 107 -8.50 2.69 -3.43
N ARG A 108 -9.81 2.66 -3.74
CA ARG A 108 -10.82 3.51 -3.11
C ARG A 108 -10.91 3.26 -1.60
N ARG A 109 -10.97 1.99 -1.17
CA ARG A 109 -11.05 1.63 0.27
C ARG A 109 -9.84 2.14 1.03
N ILE A 110 -8.64 1.83 0.55
CA ILE A 110 -7.41 2.18 1.26
C ILE A 110 -7.15 3.69 1.28
N ALA A 111 -7.43 4.39 0.17
CA ALA A 111 -7.32 5.85 0.14
C ALA A 111 -8.33 6.51 1.10
N THR A 112 -9.57 5.99 1.15
CA THR A 112 -10.59 6.49 2.09
C THR A 112 -10.18 6.24 3.54
N HIS A 113 -9.70 5.04 3.86
CA HIS A 113 -9.26 4.69 5.21
C HIS A 113 -8.13 5.61 5.70
N PHE A 114 -7.15 5.90 4.84
CA PHE A 114 -5.98 6.72 5.16
C PHE A 114 -6.14 8.21 4.83
N LYS A 115 -7.35 8.68 4.52
CA LYS A 115 -7.60 10.08 4.16
C LYS A 115 -7.06 11.04 5.25
N GLY A 116 -6.26 12.02 4.82
CA GLY A 116 -5.59 12.98 5.72
C GLY A 116 -4.36 12.46 6.45
N ARG A 117 -4.00 11.18 6.28
CA ARG A 117 -2.81 10.54 6.90
C ARG A 117 -1.76 10.09 5.87
N VAL A 118 -2.14 9.96 4.61
CA VAL A 118 -1.28 9.63 3.47
C VAL A 118 -1.43 10.72 2.42
N HIS A 119 -0.31 11.12 1.82
CA HIS A 119 -0.16 12.36 1.07
C HIS A 119 0.03 12.12 -0.44
N ALA A 120 0.47 10.93 -0.83
CA ALA A 120 0.64 10.54 -2.22
C ALA A 120 0.37 9.03 -2.40
N TYR A 121 -0.11 8.66 -3.59
CA TYR A 121 -0.42 7.29 -3.96
C TYR A 121 0.14 6.99 -5.35
N GLN A 122 1.10 6.09 -5.44
CA GLN A 122 1.55 5.50 -6.69
C GLN A 122 0.67 4.30 -7.00
N LEU A 123 -0.15 4.42 -8.05
CA LEU A 123 -1.20 3.46 -8.39
C LEU A 123 -0.69 2.11 -8.88
N ALA A 124 0.60 1.98 -9.22
CA ALA A 124 1.20 0.68 -9.55
C ALA A 124 2.72 0.73 -9.37
N HIS A 125 3.28 -0.30 -8.74
CA HIS A 125 4.71 -0.59 -8.77
C HIS A 125 5.07 -1.23 -10.12
N GLU A 126 6.01 -0.64 -10.86
CA GLU A 126 6.60 -1.24 -12.06
C GLU A 126 5.55 -1.82 -13.03
N ALA A 127 4.60 -0.97 -13.45
CA ALA A 127 3.54 -1.33 -14.40
C ALA A 127 4.05 -1.79 -15.78
N ASN A 128 5.37 -1.74 -16.01
CA ASN A 128 6.06 -2.25 -17.18
C ASN A 128 6.26 -3.78 -17.17
N LEU A 129 5.99 -4.47 -16.05
CA LEU A 129 6.09 -5.93 -15.99
C LEU A 129 4.85 -6.60 -16.61
N GLN A 130 5.07 -7.54 -17.55
CA GLN A 130 4.00 -8.19 -18.32
C GLN A 130 2.94 -8.90 -17.45
N GLY A 131 3.26 -9.30 -16.21
CA GLY A 131 2.34 -10.06 -15.35
C GLY A 131 1.03 -9.34 -15.02
N MET A 132 1.08 -8.03 -14.71
CA MET A 132 -0.13 -7.23 -14.43
C MET A 132 -0.86 -6.79 -15.70
N MET A 133 -0.13 -6.69 -16.82
CA MET A 133 -0.62 -6.14 -18.10
C MET A 133 -1.01 -7.21 -19.13
N LYS A 134 -0.86 -8.51 -18.82
CA LYS A 134 -1.07 -9.58 -19.81
C LYS A 134 -2.51 -9.57 -20.33
N GLY A 135 -2.68 -9.12 -21.58
CA GLY A 135 -3.98 -8.96 -22.23
C GLY A 135 -4.82 -7.78 -21.71
N ALA A 136 -4.20 -6.74 -21.15
CA ALA A 136 -4.82 -5.50 -20.71
C ALA A 136 -4.07 -4.28 -21.28
N ASP A 137 -4.74 -3.13 -21.33
CA ASP A 137 -4.14 -1.83 -21.69
C ASP A 137 -4.03 -0.93 -20.43
N MET A 138 -3.24 0.14 -20.51
CA MET A 138 -2.97 1.12 -19.43
C MET A 138 -4.25 1.77 -18.87
N ASP A 139 -5.35 1.79 -19.63
CA ASP A 139 -6.68 2.25 -19.17
C ASP A 139 -7.16 1.51 -17.90
N PHE A 140 -6.66 0.29 -17.67
CA PHE A 140 -6.92 -0.46 -16.44
C PHE A 140 -6.43 0.27 -15.17
N GLY A 141 -5.33 1.02 -15.26
CA GLY A 141 -4.74 1.75 -14.14
C GLY A 141 -5.45 3.06 -13.80
N TYR A 142 -6.18 3.63 -14.76
CA TYR A 142 -6.85 4.94 -14.63
C TYR A 142 -8.35 4.84 -14.40
N GLY A 143 -8.95 3.66 -14.61
CA GLY A 143 -10.33 3.32 -14.26
C GLY A 143 -11.33 4.47 -14.48
N ASN A 144 -11.64 4.83 -15.72
CA ASN A 144 -12.69 5.80 -16.09
C ASN A 144 -12.88 6.97 -15.10
N ILE A 145 -11.79 7.59 -14.66
CA ILE A 145 -11.84 8.89 -13.98
C ILE A 145 -12.06 9.92 -15.08
N ARG A 146 -13.32 10.13 -15.46
CA ARG A 146 -13.80 11.33 -16.15
C ARG A 146 -14.60 12.17 -15.17
#